data_AF-A0AAU0HF68-F1
#
_entry.id   AF-A0AAU0HF68-F1
#
_cell.length_a   1.000
_cell.length_b   1.000
_cell.length_c   1.000
_cell.angle_alpha   90.00
_cell.angle_beta   90.00
_cell.angle_gamma   90.00
#
_symmetry.space_group_name_H-M   'P 1'
#
loop_
_entity.id
_entity.type
_entity.pdbx_description
1 polymer ?
#
loop_
_entity_poly.entity_id
_entity_poly.type
_entity_poly.pdbx_seq_one_letter_code
_entity_poly.pdbx_strand_id
1 'polypeptide(L)'
;MSIVALFALASSAAPIADVRVGDDGHTSRVEVVCSASCSAEPMGESSFLIVSARADFSADVSSRSEYIRRISMSSSREGTALTVEAASLPRAISVTPCGPNRLCFDYEFSAATPSPRRATVDTVEADLDRLLSRTGLATAAPQAVMAAADNETGCRAAERALSQDAWNLFAYRTVALCRARQGQPEEGARLMIRLDSFAANAAEKASPSARHSALR
;
A
#
# COMPACT_ATOMS: atom_id res chain seq x y z
N MET A 1 -4.08 49.42 -25.30
CA MET A 1 -3.90 48.61 -24.08
C MET A 1 -4.82 47.40 -24.19
N SER A 2 -4.28 46.22 -24.52
CA SER A 2 -5.06 44.98 -24.58
C SER A 2 -5.04 44.33 -23.20
N ILE A 3 -6.19 44.27 -22.55
CA ILE A 3 -6.40 43.54 -21.30
C ILE A 3 -6.59 42.08 -21.70
N VAL A 4 -5.56 41.24 -21.49
CA VAL A 4 -5.68 39.79 -21.58
C VAL A 4 -6.40 39.34 -20.30
N ALA A 5 -7.70 39.12 -20.40
CA ALA A 5 -8.47 38.50 -19.33
C ALA A 5 -8.09 37.01 -19.24
N LEU A 6 -7.24 36.66 -18.27
CA LEU A 6 -7.05 35.27 -17.85
C LEU A 6 -8.37 34.81 -17.20
N PHE A 7 -9.24 34.16 -17.99
CA PHE A 7 -10.32 33.37 -17.42
C PHE A 7 -9.69 32.15 -16.76
N ALA A 8 -9.53 32.20 -15.44
CA ALA A 8 -9.34 31.00 -14.65
C ALA A 8 -10.60 30.15 -14.81
N LEU A 9 -10.55 29.16 -15.70
CA LEU A 9 -11.55 28.10 -15.75
C LEU A 9 -11.50 27.41 -14.38
N ALA A 10 -12.46 27.74 -13.53
CA ALA A 10 -12.72 26.98 -12.33
C ALA A 10 -13.15 25.60 -12.80
N SER A 11 -12.20 24.66 -12.89
CA SER A 11 -12.47 23.25 -13.13
C SER A 11 -13.37 22.77 -12.00
N SER A 12 -14.66 22.73 -12.27
CA SER A 12 -15.64 22.16 -11.37
C SER A 12 -15.42 20.66 -11.37
N ALA A 13 -14.78 20.16 -10.31
CA ALA A 13 -14.59 18.73 -10.14
C ALA A 13 -15.97 18.05 -10.15
N ALA A 14 -16.12 17.04 -11.01
CA ALA A 14 -17.39 16.36 -11.23
C ALA A 14 -17.66 15.40 -10.05
N PRO A 15 -18.92 15.14 -9.68
CA PRO A 15 -19.21 14.19 -8.61
C PRO A 15 -18.82 12.76 -9.04
N ILE A 16 -18.37 11.94 -8.09
CA ILE A 16 -18.31 10.49 -8.27
C ILE A 16 -19.73 9.96 -8.33
N ALA A 17 -20.05 9.26 -9.42
CA ALA A 17 -21.39 8.75 -9.70
C ALA A 17 -21.70 7.45 -8.94
N ASP A 18 -20.71 6.56 -8.81
CA ASP A 18 -20.89 5.25 -8.17
C ASP A 18 -19.53 4.70 -7.71
N VAL A 19 -19.57 3.83 -6.69
CA VAL A 19 -18.41 3.05 -6.24
C VAL A 19 -18.85 1.62 -5.97
N ARG A 20 -18.17 0.68 -6.65
CA ARG A 20 -18.48 -0.75 -6.57
C ARG A 20 -17.29 -1.50 -6.04
N VAL A 21 -17.58 -2.59 -5.36
CA VAL A 21 -16.58 -3.52 -4.87
C VAL A 21 -17.01 -4.93 -5.22
N GLY A 22 -16.06 -5.76 -5.62
CA GLY A 22 -16.28 -7.16 -5.89
C GLY A 22 -14.99 -7.94 -5.83
N ASP A 23 -15.10 -9.23 -5.54
CA ASP A 23 -13.98 -10.14 -5.46
C ASP A 23 -14.02 -11.13 -6.63
N ASP A 24 -12.83 -11.46 -7.14
CA ASP A 24 -12.60 -12.52 -8.11
C ASP A 24 -11.35 -13.32 -7.68
N GLY A 25 -11.57 -14.51 -7.14
CA GLY A 25 -10.50 -15.34 -6.56
C GLY A 25 -9.77 -14.62 -5.42
N HIS A 26 -8.52 -14.24 -5.65
CA HIS A 26 -7.68 -13.53 -4.67
C HIS A 26 -7.51 -12.05 -5.01
N THR A 27 -8.35 -11.51 -5.88
CA THR A 27 -8.32 -10.10 -6.23
C THR A 27 -9.61 -9.45 -5.78
N SER A 28 -9.52 -8.35 -5.03
CA SER A 28 -10.67 -7.44 -4.87
C SER A 28 -10.51 -6.25 -5.78
N ARG A 29 -11.56 -5.90 -6.50
CA ARG A 29 -11.62 -4.71 -7.34
C ARG A 29 -12.51 -3.68 -6.68
N VAL A 30 -11.99 -2.47 -6.52
CA VAL A 30 -12.81 -1.27 -6.32
C VAL A 30 -12.95 -0.55 -7.65
N GLU A 31 -14.16 -0.45 -8.17
CA GLU A 31 -14.46 0.33 -9.36
C GLU A 31 -15.07 1.67 -8.95
N VAL A 32 -14.46 2.76 -9.38
CA VAL A 32 -14.95 4.12 -9.17
C VAL A 32 -15.47 4.67 -10.50
N VAL A 33 -16.74 5.04 -10.53
CA VAL A 33 -17.39 5.64 -11.70
C VAL A 33 -17.49 7.14 -11.49
N CYS A 34 -16.83 7.92 -12.33
CA CYS A 34 -16.85 9.37 -12.30
C CYS A 34 -17.92 9.92 -13.26
N SER A 35 -18.50 11.08 -12.94
CA SER A 35 -19.46 11.74 -13.85
C SER A 35 -18.79 12.38 -15.08
N ALA A 36 -17.48 12.60 -15.01
CA ALA A 36 -16.61 13.06 -16.10
C ALA A 36 -15.28 12.29 -16.05
N SER A 37 -14.38 12.52 -17.00
CA SER A 37 -13.07 11.86 -17.00
C SER A 37 -12.29 12.20 -15.74
N CYS A 38 -11.68 11.18 -15.13
CA CYS A 38 -10.92 11.29 -13.88
C CYS A 38 -9.67 10.42 -13.97
N SER A 39 -8.65 10.76 -13.18
CA SER A 39 -7.41 10.00 -13.01
C SER A 39 -7.15 9.75 -11.54
N ALA A 40 -6.24 8.82 -11.22
CA ALA A 40 -5.84 8.56 -9.85
C ALA A 40 -4.32 8.62 -9.68
N GLU A 41 -3.89 9.19 -8.58
CA GLU A 41 -2.49 9.28 -8.17
C GLU A 41 -2.30 8.58 -6.82
N PRO A 42 -1.26 7.77 -6.62
CA PRO A 42 -1.02 7.12 -5.34
C PRO A 42 -0.60 8.15 -4.27
N MET A 43 -1.26 8.13 -3.12
CA MET A 43 -0.91 8.95 -1.94
C MET A 43 -0.30 8.13 -0.80
N GLY A 44 -0.37 6.81 -0.90
CA GLY A 44 0.11 5.88 0.12
C GLY A 44 -0.20 4.45 -0.31
N GLU A 45 -0.13 3.52 0.63
CA GLU A 45 -0.23 2.09 0.33
C GLU A 45 -1.64 1.63 0.00
N SER A 46 -2.67 2.31 0.49
CA SER A 46 -4.07 2.01 0.16
C SER A 46 -4.89 3.29 0.05
N SER A 47 -4.20 4.37 -0.33
CA SER A 47 -4.76 5.70 -0.48
C SER A 47 -4.39 6.29 -1.83
N PHE A 48 -5.37 6.87 -2.51
CA PHE A 48 -5.25 7.42 -3.85
C PHE A 48 -5.95 8.79 -3.92
N LEU A 49 -5.33 9.75 -4.61
CA LEU A 49 -5.98 11.00 -4.98
C LEU A 49 -6.69 10.80 -6.31
N ILE A 50 -8.01 10.86 -6.32
CA ILE A 50 -8.80 10.90 -7.55
C ILE A 50 -8.94 12.35 -8.01
N VAL A 51 -8.28 12.69 -9.11
CA VAL A 51 -8.22 14.04 -9.67
C VAL A 51 -9.47 14.33 -10.50
N SER A 52 -9.94 15.57 -10.46
CA SER A 52 -11.14 16.05 -11.19
C SER A 52 -12.46 15.41 -10.73
N ALA A 53 -12.47 14.71 -9.59
CA ALA A 53 -13.66 14.12 -9.00
C ALA A 53 -13.88 14.58 -7.55
N ARG A 54 -15.15 14.64 -7.10
CA ARG A 54 -15.56 14.95 -5.72
C ARG A 54 -16.47 13.88 -5.14
N ALA A 55 -16.17 13.46 -3.91
CA ALA A 55 -17.05 12.65 -3.09
C ALA A 55 -16.67 12.75 -1.61
N ASP A 56 -17.68 12.69 -0.75
CA ASP A 56 -17.53 12.61 0.69
C ASP A 56 -18.45 11.50 1.19
N PHE A 57 -17.88 10.32 1.43
CA PHE A 57 -18.63 9.21 2.01
C PHE A 57 -17.69 8.18 2.66
N SER A 58 -18.29 7.31 3.48
CA SER A 58 -17.62 6.13 4.02
C SER A 58 -18.62 4.98 4.06
N ALA A 59 -18.21 3.81 3.60
CA ALA A 59 -19.05 2.62 3.53
C ALA A 59 -18.30 1.40 4.07
N ASP A 60 -18.93 0.69 5.00
CA ASP A 60 -18.54 -0.68 5.34
C ASP A 60 -19.00 -1.61 4.22
N VAL A 61 -18.03 -2.34 3.65
CA VAL A 61 -18.25 -3.27 2.53
C VAL A 61 -17.87 -4.70 2.89
N SER A 62 -17.65 -4.99 4.17
CA SER A 62 -17.26 -6.32 4.66
C SER A 62 -18.27 -7.43 4.38
N SER A 63 -19.53 -7.08 4.08
CA SER A 63 -20.57 -8.03 3.64
C SER A 63 -20.54 -8.34 2.14
N ARG A 64 -19.76 -7.57 1.37
CA ARG A 64 -19.67 -7.66 -0.10
C ARG A 64 -18.28 -8.04 -0.59
N SER A 65 -17.28 -7.97 0.29
CA SER A 65 -15.91 -8.37 0.00
C SER A 65 -15.32 -9.14 1.17
N GLU A 66 -14.63 -10.24 0.87
CA GLU A 66 -13.83 -11.02 1.80
C GLU A 66 -12.62 -10.22 2.26
N TYR A 67 -12.02 -9.44 1.37
CA TYR A 67 -10.73 -8.77 1.60
C TYR A 67 -10.84 -7.28 1.88
N ILE A 68 -11.91 -6.60 1.49
CA ILE A 68 -12.09 -5.16 1.77
C ILE A 68 -13.14 -4.97 2.87
N ARG A 69 -12.77 -4.22 3.91
CA ARG A 69 -13.65 -3.91 5.05
C ARG A 69 -14.37 -2.59 4.87
N ARG A 70 -13.65 -1.55 4.44
CA ARG A 70 -14.21 -0.21 4.32
C ARG A 70 -13.62 0.53 3.15
N ILE A 71 -14.46 1.34 2.51
CA ILE A 71 -14.05 2.31 1.51
C ILE A 71 -14.46 3.68 2.04
N SER A 72 -13.52 4.62 2.08
CA SER A 72 -13.77 6.00 2.44
C SER A 72 -13.26 6.95 1.38
N MET A 73 -14.02 7.99 1.11
CA MET A 73 -13.68 9.07 0.21
C MET A 73 -13.87 10.40 0.92
N SER A 74 -12.88 11.28 0.82
CA SER A 74 -12.94 12.63 1.38
C SER A 74 -12.47 13.65 0.35
N SER A 75 -13.31 14.63 0.05
CA SER A 75 -12.99 15.72 -0.87
C SER A 75 -11.93 16.64 -0.29
N SER A 76 -11.03 17.09 -1.15
CA SER A 76 -10.01 18.10 -0.87
C SER A 76 -10.03 19.18 -1.95
N ARG A 77 -9.08 20.12 -1.89
CA ARG A 77 -8.89 21.12 -2.95
C ARG A 77 -8.34 20.50 -4.25
N GLU A 78 -7.60 19.40 -4.13
CA GLU A 78 -6.86 18.77 -5.23
C GLU A 78 -7.67 17.65 -5.91
N GLY A 79 -8.67 17.10 -5.23
CA GLY A 79 -9.48 16.00 -5.74
C GLY A 79 -10.24 15.29 -4.62
N THR A 80 -10.43 13.98 -4.74
CA THR A 80 -10.99 13.13 -3.69
C THR A 80 -9.95 12.13 -3.22
N ALA A 81 -9.60 12.14 -1.94
CA ALA A 81 -8.78 11.07 -1.38
C ALA A 81 -9.65 9.82 -1.18
N LEU A 82 -9.37 8.76 -1.92
CA LEU A 82 -9.89 7.41 -1.71
C LEU A 82 -8.96 6.66 -0.77
N THR A 83 -9.48 6.11 0.31
CA THR A 83 -8.78 5.18 1.19
C THR A 83 -9.55 3.86 1.26
N VAL A 84 -8.83 2.75 1.10
CA VAL A 84 -9.38 1.39 1.15
C VAL A 84 -8.77 0.67 2.35
N GLU A 85 -9.63 0.27 3.28
CA GLU A 85 -9.26 -0.54 4.43
C GLU A 85 -9.46 -2.01 4.09
N ALA A 86 -8.35 -2.74 3.94
CA ALA A 86 -8.36 -4.17 3.67
C ALA A 86 -8.28 -5.02 4.95
N ALA A 87 -8.92 -6.19 4.93
CA ALA A 87 -8.88 -7.21 5.99
C ALA A 87 -7.48 -7.81 6.18
N SER A 88 -6.70 -7.84 5.11
CA SER A 88 -5.31 -8.28 5.09
C SER A 88 -4.50 -7.36 4.17
N LEU A 89 -3.17 -7.43 4.24
CA LEU A 89 -2.33 -6.61 3.37
C LEU A 89 -2.36 -7.16 1.93
N PRO A 90 -2.72 -6.36 0.92
CA PRO A 90 -2.58 -6.76 -0.48
C PRO A 90 -1.09 -6.91 -0.82
N ARG A 91 -0.76 -7.91 -1.63
CA ARG A 91 0.58 -8.13 -2.19
C ARG A 91 0.92 -7.14 -3.29
N ALA A 92 -0.08 -6.79 -4.09
CA ALA A 92 0.03 -5.84 -5.16
C ALA A 92 -1.25 -5.00 -5.25
N ILE A 93 -1.09 -3.75 -5.67
CA ILE A 93 -2.22 -2.89 -6.00
C ILE A 93 -1.92 -2.26 -7.35
N SER A 94 -2.88 -2.35 -8.27
CA SER A 94 -2.78 -1.70 -9.57
C SER A 94 -3.98 -0.79 -9.80
N VAL A 95 -3.75 0.30 -10.51
CA VAL A 95 -4.79 1.27 -10.87
C VAL A 95 -4.81 1.40 -12.37
N THR A 96 -5.94 1.08 -12.98
CA THR A 96 -6.11 1.12 -14.44
C THR A 96 -7.42 1.79 -14.84
N PRO A 97 -7.45 2.52 -15.96
CA PRO A 97 -8.71 2.92 -16.57
C PRO A 97 -9.45 1.67 -17.06
N CYS A 98 -10.69 1.48 -16.62
CA CYS A 98 -11.55 0.36 -17.03
C CYS A 98 -12.82 0.82 -17.77
N GLY A 99 -12.78 2.05 -18.29
CA GLY A 99 -13.84 2.69 -19.06
C GLY A 99 -13.58 4.19 -19.21
N PRO A 100 -14.39 4.91 -20.00
CA PRO A 100 -14.15 6.33 -20.31
C PRO A 100 -14.15 7.25 -19.09
N ASN A 101 -14.92 6.91 -18.05
CA ASN A 101 -14.99 7.63 -16.78
C ASN A 101 -14.91 6.65 -15.60
N ARG A 102 -14.08 5.60 -15.72
CA ARG A 102 -13.99 4.53 -14.72
C ARG A 102 -12.54 4.23 -14.38
N LEU A 103 -12.27 4.18 -13.09
CA LEU A 103 -11.00 3.74 -12.53
C LEU A 103 -11.21 2.43 -11.77
N CYS A 104 -10.38 1.45 -12.08
CA CYS A 104 -10.37 0.17 -11.38
C CYS A 104 -9.10 0.09 -10.53
N PHE A 105 -9.31 -0.16 -9.24
CA PHE A 105 -8.26 -0.37 -8.25
C PHE A 105 -8.28 -1.86 -7.90
N ASP A 106 -7.32 -2.60 -8.42
CA ASP A 106 -7.20 -4.04 -8.22
C ASP A 106 -6.22 -4.31 -7.09
N TYR A 107 -6.74 -4.93 -6.03
CA TYR A 107 -6.00 -5.34 -4.84
C TYR A 107 -5.80 -6.85 -4.92
N GLU A 108 -4.56 -7.28 -5.14
CA GLU A 108 -4.23 -8.70 -5.18
C GLU A 108 -3.79 -9.16 -3.78
N PHE A 109 -4.49 -10.16 -3.26
CA PHE A 109 -4.21 -10.79 -1.98
C PHE A 109 -3.51 -12.13 -2.19
N SER A 110 -2.86 -12.61 -1.13
CA SER A 110 -2.42 -14.01 -1.13
C SER A 110 -3.65 -14.91 -1.18
N ALA A 111 -3.62 -15.97 -2.00
CA ALA A 111 -4.39 -17.17 -1.70
C ALA A 111 -4.13 -17.51 -0.23
N ALA A 112 -5.18 -17.56 0.59
CA ALA A 112 -5.09 -17.65 2.04
C ALA A 112 -3.93 -18.57 2.46
N THR A 113 -2.81 -17.96 2.88
CA THR A 113 -1.77 -18.70 3.61
C THR A 113 -2.44 -19.11 4.92
N PRO A 114 -2.25 -20.36 5.38
CA PRO A 114 -3.09 -21.00 6.37
C PRO A 114 -3.20 -20.14 7.62
N SER A 115 -4.35 -20.26 8.31
CA SER A 115 -4.72 -19.64 9.58
C SER A 115 -3.51 -19.04 10.30
N PRO A 116 -3.50 -17.73 10.60
CA PRO A 116 -2.31 -17.03 11.06
C PRO A 116 -1.64 -17.90 12.11
N ARG A 117 -0.48 -18.47 11.76
CA ARG A 117 0.37 -19.12 12.74
C ARG A 117 0.60 -17.99 13.73
N ARG A 118 -0.02 -18.10 14.92
CA ARG A 118 -0.08 -17.02 15.92
C ARG A 118 1.27 -16.33 15.92
N ALA A 119 1.30 -15.06 15.51
CA ALA A 119 2.56 -14.38 15.39
C ALA A 119 3.16 -14.31 16.80
N THR A 120 4.39 -14.77 16.94
CA THR A 120 5.24 -14.58 18.11
C THR A 120 6.44 -13.75 17.71
N VAL A 121 7.15 -13.21 18.71
CA VAL A 121 8.45 -12.54 18.48
C VAL A 121 9.38 -13.47 17.68
N ASP A 122 9.48 -14.74 18.09
CA ASP A 122 10.31 -15.74 17.40
C ASP A 122 9.92 -15.93 15.92
N THR A 123 8.62 -15.92 15.59
CA THR A 123 8.21 -16.04 14.19
C THR A 123 8.57 -14.81 13.36
N VAL A 124 8.49 -13.61 13.94
CA VAL A 124 8.88 -12.36 13.27
C VAL A 124 10.39 -12.32 13.07
N GLU A 125 11.18 -12.73 14.06
CA GLU A 125 12.64 -12.88 13.95
C GLU A 125 13.02 -13.89 12.85
N ALA A 126 12.36 -15.06 12.84
CA ALA A 126 12.60 -16.09 11.82
C ALA A 126 12.17 -15.67 10.40
N ASP A 127 11.10 -14.88 10.26
CA ASP A 127 10.69 -14.29 8.98
C ASP A 127 11.69 -13.26 8.49
N LEU A 128 12.23 -12.44 9.40
CA LEU A 128 13.28 -11.48 9.10
C LEU A 128 14.56 -12.17 8.60
N ASP A 129 15.03 -13.20 9.29
CA ASP A 129 16.21 -13.97 8.87
C ASP A 129 16.03 -14.62 7.50
N ARG A 130 14.83 -15.16 7.22
CA ARG A 130 14.50 -15.71 5.90
C ARG A 130 14.50 -14.66 4.81
N LEU A 131 13.94 -13.48 5.08
CA LEU A 131 13.93 -12.37 4.12
C LEU A 131 15.36 -11.90 3.82
N LEU A 132 16.20 -11.73 4.85
CA LEU A 132 17.61 -11.36 4.72
C LEU A 132 18.37 -12.35 3.84
N SER A 133 18.20 -13.63 4.14
CA SER A 133 18.84 -14.72 3.41
C SER A 133 18.43 -14.77 1.93
N ARG A 134 17.15 -14.50 1.62
CA ARG A 134 16.60 -14.54 0.26
C ARG A 134 17.02 -13.34 -0.60
N THR A 135 17.06 -12.16 0.01
CA THR A 135 17.21 -10.90 -0.74
C THR A 135 18.66 -10.45 -0.86
N GLY A 136 19.56 -10.96 -0.02
CA GLY A 136 20.93 -10.44 0.07
C GLY A 136 21.00 -8.99 0.55
N LEU A 137 19.89 -8.38 0.96
CA LEU A 137 19.77 -6.98 1.42
C LEU A 137 20.25 -6.81 2.86
N ALA A 138 21.31 -7.53 3.26
CA ALA A 138 21.96 -7.40 4.55
C ALA A 138 22.84 -6.14 4.57
N THR A 139 22.23 -4.95 4.52
CA THR A 139 22.97 -3.68 4.64
C THR A 139 23.32 -3.33 6.09
N ALA A 140 22.70 -4.00 7.06
CA ALA A 140 23.02 -3.90 8.48
C ALA A 140 23.16 -5.29 9.09
N ALA A 141 24.11 -5.44 10.01
CA ALA A 141 24.28 -6.66 10.76
C ALA A 141 23.01 -6.96 11.58
N PRO A 142 22.48 -8.21 11.58
CA PRO A 142 21.28 -8.57 12.34
C PRO A 142 21.32 -8.13 13.80
N GLN A 143 22.51 -8.14 14.42
CA GLN A 143 22.71 -7.66 15.80
C GLN A 143 22.36 -6.19 15.98
N ALA A 144 22.59 -5.33 14.99
CA ALA A 144 22.26 -3.91 15.06
C ALA A 144 20.74 -3.68 15.07
N VAL A 145 19.99 -4.50 14.31
CA VAL A 145 18.52 -4.44 14.29
C VAL A 145 17.97 -4.90 15.64
N MET A 146 18.47 -6.03 16.17
CA MET A 146 18.04 -6.54 17.47
C MET A 146 18.35 -5.55 18.60
N ALA A 147 19.58 -5.00 18.64
CA ALA A 147 19.98 -4.03 19.66
C ALA A 147 19.14 -2.75 19.60
N ALA A 148 18.76 -2.29 18.41
CA ALA A 148 17.85 -1.16 18.25
C ALA A 148 16.42 -1.50 18.73
N ALA A 149 15.95 -2.74 18.51
CA ALA A 149 14.65 -3.19 18.95
C ALA A 149 14.57 -3.50 20.47
N ASP A 150 15.69 -3.64 21.15
CA ASP A 150 15.77 -3.87 22.61
C ASP A 150 15.54 -2.62 23.46
N ASN A 151 15.47 -1.43 22.85
CA ASN A 151 15.22 -0.20 23.61
C ASN A 151 14.30 0.78 22.87
N GLU A 152 13.53 1.53 23.65
CA GLU A 152 12.50 2.45 23.13
C GLU A 152 13.10 3.56 22.25
N THR A 153 14.33 4.00 22.52
CA THR A 153 15.02 5.02 21.71
C THR A 153 15.30 4.53 20.30
N GLY A 154 15.75 3.28 20.16
CA GLY A 154 15.96 2.63 18.86
C GLY A 154 14.65 2.47 18.08
N CYS A 155 13.58 2.03 18.75
CA CYS A 155 12.26 1.93 18.14
C CYS A 155 11.76 3.29 17.60
N ARG A 156 11.83 4.36 18.41
CA ARG A 156 11.44 5.71 17.98
C ARG A 156 12.33 6.27 16.86
N ALA A 157 13.61 5.92 16.85
CA ALA A 157 14.51 6.31 15.77
C ALA A 157 14.14 5.61 14.45
N ALA A 158 13.80 4.32 14.52
CA ALA A 158 13.34 3.56 13.37
C ALA A 158 12.00 4.08 12.82
N GLU A 159 11.01 4.35 13.68
CA GLU A 159 9.74 4.94 13.25
C GLU A 159 9.94 6.28 12.54
N ARG A 160 10.80 7.15 13.09
CA ARG A 160 11.16 8.43 12.45
C ARG A 160 11.84 8.21 11.10
N ALA A 161 12.82 7.31 11.03
CA ALA A 161 13.49 7.00 9.78
C ALA A 161 12.50 6.49 8.73
N LEU A 162 11.52 5.66 9.12
CA LEU A 162 10.48 5.16 8.24
C LEU A 162 9.51 6.25 7.78
N SER A 163 9.23 7.24 8.64
CA SER A 163 8.41 8.39 8.26
C SER A 163 9.11 9.33 7.25
N GLN A 164 10.45 9.36 7.28
CA GLN A 164 11.26 10.18 6.36
C GLN A 164 11.54 9.45 5.05
N ASP A 165 11.73 8.14 5.12
CA ASP A 165 11.97 7.28 3.99
C ASP A 165 11.19 5.97 4.19
N ALA A 166 10.03 5.91 3.54
CA ALA A 166 9.19 4.72 3.54
C ALA A 166 9.87 3.50 2.89
N TRP A 167 11.07 3.64 2.31
CA TRP A 167 11.86 2.54 1.74
C TRP A 167 13.06 2.15 2.61
N ASN A 168 13.19 2.72 3.80
CA ASN A 168 14.29 2.41 4.70
C ASN A 168 14.13 0.99 5.28
N LEU A 169 14.80 0.02 4.64
CA LEU A 169 14.73 -1.39 5.01
C LEU A 169 15.18 -1.65 6.46
N PHE A 170 16.20 -0.95 6.95
CA PHE A 170 16.65 -1.09 8.33
C PHE A 170 15.58 -0.63 9.32
N ALA A 171 14.96 0.51 9.04
CA ALA A 171 13.87 1.05 9.84
C ALA A 171 12.67 0.09 9.85
N TYR A 172 12.25 -0.42 8.68
CA TYR A 172 11.15 -1.39 8.59
C TYR A 172 11.37 -2.62 9.47
N ARG A 173 12.57 -3.22 9.38
CA ARG A 173 12.93 -4.41 10.17
C ARG A 173 12.93 -4.11 11.66
N THR A 174 13.48 -2.96 12.04
CA THR A 174 13.54 -2.54 13.45
C THR A 174 12.14 -2.29 14.00
N VAL A 175 11.26 -1.59 13.27
CA VAL A 175 9.87 -1.35 13.70
C VAL A 175 9.10 -2.66 13.82
N ALA A 176 9.27 -3.60 12.89
CA ALA A 176 8.61 -4.92 12.98
C ALA A 176 8.96 -5.66 14.28
N LEU A 177 10.25 -5.70 14.63
CA LEU A 177 10.71 -6.30 15.89
C LEU A 177 10.25 -5.53 17.12
N CYS A 178 10.28 -4.19 17.09
CA CYS A 178 9.76 -3.36 18.16
C CYS A 178 8.29 -3.67 18.46
N ARG A 179 7.44 -3.74 17.43
CA ARG A 179 6.01 -4.10 17.59
C ARG A 179 5.85 -5.48 18.20
N ALA A 180 6.61 -6.47 17.71
CA ALA A 180 6.56 -7.81 18.27
C ALA A 180 6.93 -7.84 19.76
N ARG A 181 8.03 -7.18 20.15
CA ARG A 181 8.50 -7.11 21.55
C ARG A 181 7.58 -6.30 22.48
N GLN A 182 6.82 -5.35 21.92
CA GLN A 182 5.78 -4.60 22.64
C GLN A 182 4.47 -5.39 22.81
N GLY A 183 4.44 -6.69 22.50
CA GLY A 183 3.24 -7.52 22.60
C GLY A 183 2.28 -7.36 21.43
N GLN A 184 2.74 -6.80 20.30
CA GLN A 184 1.99 -6.64 19.05
C GLN A 184 2.63 -7.45 17.90
N PRO A 185 2.86 -8.76 18.05
CA PRO A 185 3.56 -9.58 17.05
C PRO A 185 2.81 -9.66 15.72
N GLU A 186 1.48 -9.57 15.71
CA GLU A 186 0.68 -9.53 14.48
C GLU A 186 0.94 -8.24 13.66
N GLU A 187 1.23 -7.12 14.33
CA GLU A 187 1.64 -5.90 13.64
C GLU A 187 3.06 -6.03 13.09
N GLY A 188 3.98 -6.64 13.86
CA GLY A 188 5.32 -6.98 13.39
C GLY A 188 5.31 -7.88 12.16
N ALA A 189 4.50 -8.94 12.17
CA ALA A 189 4.33 -9.85 11.04
C ALA A 189 3.77 -9.15 9.79
N ARG A 190 2.78 -8.25 9.96
CA ARG A 190 2.25 -7.44 8.84
C ARG A 190 3.32 -6.55 8.20
N LEU A 191 4.18 -5.92 9.01
CA LEU A 191 5.32 -5.15 8.52
C LEU A 191 6.32 -6.03 7.75
N MET A 192 6.54 -7.27 8.20
CA MET A 192 7.43 -8.22 7.50
C MET A 192 6.87 -8.67 6.15
N ILE A 193 5.57 -8.97 6.06
CA ILE A 193 4.91 -9.31 4.78
C ILE A 193 5.09 -8.16 3.79
N ARG A 194 4.88 -6.93 4.26
CA ARG A 194 5.06 -5.73 3.45
C ARG A 194 6.49 -5.57 2.93
N LEU A 195 7.46 -5.82 3.80
CA LEU A 195 8.87 -5.76 3.44
C LEU A 195 9.24 -6.81 2.38
N ASP A 196 8.64 -8.02 2.42
CA ASP A 196 8.82 -9.05 1.39
C ASP A 196 8.28 -8.60 0.03
N SER A 197 7.08 -8.01 0.00
CA SER A 197 6.50 -7.43 -1.22
C SER A 197 7.38 -6.33 -1.82
N PHE A 198 7.96 -5.45 -0.99
CA PHE A 198 8.87 -4.42 -1.48
C PHE A 198 10.17 -5.01 -2.04
N ALA A 199 10.76 -6.00 -1.36
CA ALA A 199 11.99 -6.62 -1.81
C ALA A 199 11.80 -7.36 -3.15
N ALA A 200 10.66 -8.02 -3.35
CA ALA A 200 10.32 -8.65 -4.63
C ALA A 200 10.25 -7.64 -5.78
N ASN A 201 9.55 -6.52 -5.56
CA ASN A 201 9.42 -5.45 -6.57
C ASN A 201 10.78 -4.77 -6.90
N ALA A 202 11.63 -4.58 -5.89
CA ALA A 202 12.96 -4.03 -6.09
C ALA A 202 13.85 -4.96 -6.93
N ALA A 203 13.78 -6.27 -6.68
CA ALA A 203 14.51 -7.28 -7.44
C ALA A 203 14.07 -7.33 -8.91
N GLU A 204 12.77 -7.20 -9.19
CA GLU A 204 12.25 -7.15 -10.57
C GLU A 204 12.79 -5.93 -11.33
N LYS A 205 12.77 -4.75 -10.70
CA LYS A 205 13.29 -3.51 -11.31
C LYS A 205 14.80 -3.56 -11.55
N ALA A 206 15.55 -4.25 -10.69
CA ALA A 206 16.99 -4.43 -10.82
C ALA A 206 17.38 -5.43 -11.93
N SER A 207 16.43 -6.17 -12.51
CA SER A 207 16.67 -7.19 -13.54
C SER A 207 16.13 -6.85 -14.95
N PRO A 208 16.45 -5.69 -15.55
CA PRO A 208 15.97 -5.34 -16.90
C PRO A 208 16.60 -6.18 -18.02
N SER A 209 17.64 -6.97 -17.73
CA SER A 209 18.44 -7.68 -18.75
C SER A 209 17.83 -9.01 -19.23
N ALA A 210 16.92 -9.63 -18.47
CA ALA A 210 16.42 -10.98 -18.80
C ALA A 210 15.26 -11.01 -19.83
N ARG A 211 14.54 -9.90 -20.04
CA ARG A 211 13.34 -9.89 -20.92
C ARG A 211 13.63 -9.74 -22.41
N HIS A 212 14.83 -9.29 -22.81
CA HIS A 212 15.17 -9.08 -24.23
C HIS A 212 15.75 -10.31 -24.94
N SER A 213 16.05 -11.40 -24.22
CA SER A 213 16.65 -12.61 -24.81
C SER A 213 15.65 -13.71 -25.18
N ALA A 214 14.36 -13.56 -24.87
CA ALA A 214 13.32 -14.55 -25.17
C ALA A 214 12.52 -14.26 -26.46
N LEU A 215 12.91 -13.25 -27.23
CA LEU A 215 12.26 -12.84 -28.49
C LEU A 215 13.20 -12.92 -29.71
N ARG A 216 14.21 -13.80 -29.66
CA ARG A 216 15.05 -14.12 -30.83
C ARG A 216 15.09 -15.61 -31.08
#